data_AF-A0A1F6W2R3-F1
#
_entry.id   AF-A0A1F6W2R3-F1
#
_cell.length_a   1.000
_cell.length_b   1.000
_cell.length_c   1.000
_cell.angle_alpha   90.00
_cell.angle_beta   90.00
_cell.angle_gamma   90.00
#
_symmetry.space_group_name_H-M   'P 1'
#
loop_
_entity.id
_entity.type
_entity.pdbx_description
1 polymer ?
#
loop_
_entity_poly.entity_id
_entity_poly.type
_entity_poly.pdbx_seq_one_letter_code
_entity_poly.pdbx_strand_id
1 'polypeptide(L)' 'MRENIKNNKEPQPQVLPGVRTRAQIINDIRRKRETGERFDEEESKIYQEQQDEDRGDRAGGLYGQSLH' A
#
# COMPACT_ATOMS: atom_id res chain seq x y z
N MET A 1 18.66 48.64 -2.01
CA MET A 1 17.69 47.71 -2.64
C MET A 1 17.83 46.38 -1.91
N ARG A 2 16.86 46.01 -1.06
CA ARG A 2 16.88 44.72 -0.36
C ARG A 2 15.95 43.78 -1.12
N GLU A 3 16.48 42.67 -1.60
CA GLU A 3 15.73 41.65 -2.34
C GLU A 3 14.77 40.91 -1.39
N ASN A 4 13.50 40.82 -1.78
CA ASN A 4 12.48 40.07 -1.08
C ASN A 4 12.65 38.58 -1.41
N ILE A 5 13.23 37.82 -0.50
CA ILE A 5 13.25 36.35 -0.56
C ILE A 5 11.79 35.88 -0.47
N LYS A 6 11.23 35.46 -1.61
CA LYS A 6 9.93 34.80 -1.68
C LYS A 6 10.08 33.44 -1.00
N ASN A 7 9.43 33.28 0.15
CA ASN A 7 9.28 31.97 0.80
C ASN A 7 8.41 31.08 -0.08
N ASN A 8 9.04 30.38 -1.03
CA ASN A 8 8.42 29.28 -1.74
C ASN A 8 8.33 28.10 -0.77
N LYS A 9 7.27 28.08 0.04
CA LYS A 9 6.88 26.89 0.78
C LYS A 9 6.46 25.89 -0.28
N GLU A 10 7.33 24.94 -0.60
CA GLU A 10 6.96 23.80 -1.42
C GLU A 10 5.66 23.23 -0.85
N PRO A 11 4.60 23.08 -1.67
CA PRO A 11 3.32 22.64 -1.17
C PRO A 11 3.52 21.25 -0.56
N GLN A 12 3.30 21.14 0.76
CA GLN A 12 3.27 19.83 1.39
C GLN A 12 2.26 18.95 0.66
N PRO A 13 2.59 17.69 0.35
CA PRO A 13 1.69 16.81 -0.37
C PRO A 13 0.39 16.66 0.44
N GLN A 14 -0.66 17.29 -0.07
CA GLN A 14 -2.02 17.22 0.44
C GLN A 14 -2.51 15.78 0.23
N VAL A 15 -2.45 14.97 1.30
CA VAL A 15 -3.01 13.62 1.32
C VAL A 15 -4.53 13.76 1.20
N LEU A 16 -5.09 13.29 0.08
CA LEU A 16 -6.53 13.38 -0.19
C LEU A 16 -7.31 12.65 0.94
N PRO A 17 -8.20 13.34 1.68
CA PRO A 17 -8.99 12.69 2.71
C PRO A 17 -10.00 11.74 2.05
N GLY A 18 -9.88 10.44 2.35
CA GLY A 18 -10.80 9.40 1.86
C GLY A 18 -10.15 8.26 1.09
N VAL A 19 -8.90 8.40 0.65
CA VAL A 19 -8.13 7.30 0.04
C VAL A 19 -7.20 6.73 1.11
N ARG A 20 -7.45 5.50 1.55
CA ARG A 20 -6.52 4.79 2.43
C ARG A 20 -5.27 4.46 1.63
N THR A 21 -4.12 4.85 2.15
CA THR A 21 -2.83 4.43 1.60
C THR A 21 -2.62 2.94 1.84
N ARG A 22 -1.81 2.27 1.00
CA ARG A 22 -1.46 0.85 1.19
C ARG A 22 -0.96 0.55 2.62
N ALA A 23 -0.15 1.45 3.20
CA ALA A 23 0.34 1.31 4.57
C ALA A 23 -0.79 1.35 5.62
N GLN A 24 -1.81 2.18 5.42
CA GLN A 24 -3.00 2.21 6.28
C GLN A 24 -3.81 0.93 6.16
N ILE A 25 -4.03 0.45 4.93
CA ILE A 25 -4.74 -0.81 4.65
C ILE A 25 -4.03 -1.99 5.31
N ILE A 26 -2.69 -2.06 5.25
CA ILE A 26 -1.90 -3.10 5.90
C ILE A 26 -2.06 -3.06 7.43
N ASN A 27 -2.06 -1.87 8.03
CA ASN A 27 -2.31 -1.73 9.47
C ASN A 27 -3.73 -2.17 9.84
N ASP A 28 -4.73 -1.83 9.02
CA ASP A 28 -6.12 -2.24 9.21
C ASP A 28 -6.27 -3.76 9.12
N ILE A 29 -5.67 -4.41 8.12
CA ILE A 29 -5.62 -5.88 7.98
C ILE A 29 -4.99 -6.51 9.24
N ARG A 30 -3.86 -5.98 9.72
CA ARG A 30 -3.17 -6.53 10.90
C ARG A 30 -4.08 -6.46 12.13
N ARG A 31 -4.73 -5.31 12.35
CA ARG A 31 -5.68 -5.12 13.46
C ARG A 31 -6.89 -6.04 13.34
N LYS A 32 -7.50 -6.15 12.15
CA LYS A 32 -8.67 -7.01 11.90
C LYS A 32 -8.33 -8.49 12.08
N ARG A 33 -7.10 -8.90 11.77
CA ARG A 33 -6.62 -10.26 12.02
C ARG A 33 -6.52 -10.56 13.52
N GLU A 34 -6.13 -9.59 14.34
CA GLU A 34 -6.08 -9.73 15.80
C GLU A 34 -7.49 -9.79 16.41
N THR A 35 -8.44 -9.04 15.86
CA THR A 35 -9.84 -9.01 16.34
C THR A 35 -10.72 -10.12 15.74
N GLY A 36 -10.27 -10.80 14.68
CA GLY A 36 -11.05 -11.78 13.92
C GLY A 36 -12.13 -11.14 13.04
N GLU A 37 -12.02 -9.83 12.77
CA GLU A 37 -12.92 -9.12 11.87
C GLU A 37 -12.68 -9.49 10.40
N ARG A 38 -13.74 -9.40 9.60
CA ARG A 38 -13.66 -9.69 8.16
C ARG A 38 -12.98 -8.54 7.42
N PHE A 39 -12.17 -8.90 6.44
CA PHE A 39 -11.54 -7.94 5.53
C PHE A 39 -12.55 -7.44 4.50
N ASP A 40 -12.40 -6.18 4.11
CA ASP A 40 -13.06 -5.64 2.93
C ASP A 40 -12.37 -6.11 1.63
N GLU A 41 -12.95 -5.78 0.48
CA GLU A 41 -12.42 -6.24 -0.82
C GLU A 41 -11.00 -5.70 -1.10
N GLU A 42 -10.72 -4.47 -0.68
CA GLU A 42 -9.44 -3.80 -0.89
C GLU A 42 -8.35 -4.38 0.01
N GLU A 43 -8.68 -4.59 1.29
CA GLU A 43 -7.86 -5.28 2.28
C GLU A 43 -7.57 -6.73 1.88
N SER A 44 -8.56 -7.45 1.36
CA SER A 44 -8.40 -8.82 0.90
C SER A 44 -7.41 -8.92 -0.27
N LYS A 45 -7.49 -8.00 -1.24
CA LYS A 45 -6.54 -7.92 -2.37
C LYS A 45 -5.12 -7.65 -1.90
N ILE A 46 -4.94 -6.64 -1.04
CA ILE A 46 -3.61 -6.27 -0.51
C ILE A 46 -3.02 -7.41 0.36
N TYR A 47 -3.87 -8.12 1.10
CA TYR A 47 -3.45 -9.29 1.87
C TYR A 47 -3.01 -10.46 0.98
N GLN A 48 -3.73 -10.71 -0.11
CA GLN A 48 -3.38 -11.74 -1.10
C GLN A 48 -2.09 -11.38 -1.85
N GLU A 49 -1.94 -10.12 -2.28
CA GLU A 49 -0.71 -9.62 -2.91
C GLU A 49 0.52 -9.82 -2.03
N GLN A 50 0.43 -9.58 -0.72
CA GLN A 50 1.56 -9.83 0.18
C GLN A 50 1.91 -11.32 0.27
N GLN A 51 0.93 -12.21 0.25
CA GLN A 51 1.20 -13.66 0.23
C GLN A 51 1.82 -14.11 -1.10
N ASP A 52 1.39 -13.51 -2.21
CA ASP A 52 1.93 -13.81 -3.53
C ASP A 52 3.33 -13.20 -3.74
N GLU A 53 3.62 -12.04 -3.13
CA GLU A 53 4.95 -11.41 -3.11
C GLU A 53 5.92 -12.21 -2.23
N ASP A 54 5.51 -12.62 -1.02
CA ASP A 54 6.29 -13.52 -0.15
C ASP A 54 6.49 -14.91 -0.78
N ARG A 55 5.51 -15.39 -1.56
CA ARG A 55 5.59 -16.65 -2.29
C ARG A 55 6.44 -16.52 -3.56
N GLY A 56 6.42 -15.36 -4.22
CA GLY A 56 7.18 -15.04 -5.43
C GLY A 56 8.68 -14.86 -5.17
N ASP A 57 9.07 -14.28 -4.04
CA ASP A 57 10.48 -14.08 -3.68
C ASP A 57 11.14 -15.39 -3.17
N ARG A 58 10.35 -16.32 -2.64
CA ARG A 58 10.81 -17.70 -2.34
C ARG A 58 10.73 -18.63 -3.57
N ALA A 59 9.92 -18.28 -4.57
CA ALA A 59 9.78 -18.97 -5.84
C ALA A 59 10.55 -18.24 -6.96
N GLY A 60 11.82 -17.89 -6.70
CA GLY A 60 12.78 -17.67 -7.76
C GLY A 60 13.00 -18.97 -8.54
N GLY A 61 12.09 -19.31 -9.46
CA GLY A 61 12.27 -20.41 -10.40
C GLY A 61 11.01 -21.22 -10.70
N LEU A 62 10.51 -21.01 -11.92
CA LEU A 62 9.88 -22.00 -12.80
C LEU A 62 8.41 -22.38 -12.48
N TYR A 63 7.52 -22.13 -13.45
CA TYR A 63 6.11 -22.58 -13.58
C TYR A 63 5.00 -21.67 -13.02
N GLY A 64 4.75 -20.57 -13.74
CA GLY A 64 3.51 -19.78 -13.71
C GLY A 64 2.89 -19.63 -15.11
N GLN A 65 2.80 -20.74 -15.85
CA GLN A 65 1.86 -21.00 -16.96
C GLN A 65 1.74 -19.92 -18.06
N SER A 66 2.71 -19.88 -18.98
CA SER A 66 2.40 -19.53 -20.38
C SER A 66 1.99 -20.79 -21.14
N LEU A 67 0.68 -20.95 -21.36
CA LEU A 67 0.07 -21.56 -22.56
C LEU A 67 -1.41 -21.16 -22.58
N HIS A 68 -1.65 -20.03 -23.23
CA HIS A 68 -2.70 -19.93 -24.24
C HIS A 68 -2.01 -20.11 -25.60
#